data_AF-A0A354C5F8-F1
#
_entry.id   AF-A0A354C5F8-F1
#
_cell.length_a   1.000
_cell.length_b   1.000
_cell.length_c   1.000
_cell.angle_alpha   90.00
_cell.angle_beta   90.00
_cell.angle_gamma   90.00
#
_symmetry.space_group_name_H-M   'P 1'
#
loop_
_entity.id
_entity.type
_entity.pdbx_description
1 polymer ?
#
loop_
_entity_poly.entity_id
_entity_poly.type
_entity_poly.pdbx_seq_one_letter_code
_entity_poly.pdbx_strand_id
1 'polypeptide(L)'
;MPKTIEGKLVAKGMKFGIVASRFNDFICGRLIDGAVDALTRAGADEKDIQIYKVPGAFELPVMAKKLAKTERFDAVICLGAVIRGATPHFEYISAEVTKGIASVGLET
;
A
#
# COMPACT_ATOMS: atom_id res chain seq x y z
N MET A 1 24.94 -3.40 -28.03
CA MET A 1 23.54 -3.32 -27.52
C MET A 1 23.60 -2.86 -26.06
N PRO A 2 22.69 -1.99 -25.61
CA PRO A 2 22.66 -1.54 -24.20
C PRO A 2 22.21 -2.68 -23.27
N LYS A 3 22.63 -2.60 -21.99
CA LYS A 3 22.17 -3.51 -20.92
C LYS A 3 20.89 -2.96 -20.31
N THR A 4 19.79 -3.73 -20.39
CA THR A 4 18.48 -3.38 -19.79
C THR A 4 18.29 -4.13 -18.47
N ILE A 5 17.74 -3.46 -17.45
CA ILE A 5 17.36 -4.05 -16.16
C ILE A 5 15.87 -3.79 -15.95
N GLU A 6 15.09 -4.83 -15.69
CA GLU A 6 13.64 -4.77 -15.52
C GLU A 6 13.16 -5.73 -14.43
N GLY A 7 12.05 -5.38 -13.78
CA GLY A 7 11.40 -6.23 -12.79
C GLY A 7 10.53 -7.31 -13.45
N LYS A 8 10.53 -8.51 -12.88
CA LYS A 8 9.60 -9.58 -13.27
C LYS A 8 8.33 -9.50 -12.43
N LEU A 9 7.21 -9.92 -13.00
CA LEU A 9 5.93 -10.06 -12.28
C LEU A 9 5.85 -11.41 -11.53
N VAL A 10 6.86 -11.70 -10.71
CA VAL A 10 6.95 -12.93 -9.91
C VAL A 10 7.14 -12.56 -8.45
N ALA A 11 6.19 -12.95 -7.60
CA ALA A 11 6.14 -12.63 -6.18
C ALA A 11 6.57 -13.79 -5.26
N LYS A 12 7.02 -14.92 -5.85
CA LYS A 12 7.41 -16.11 -5.10
C LYS A 12 8.55 -15.81 -4.13
N GLY A 13 8.30 -16.08 -2.84
CA GLY A 13 9.27 -15.88 -1.76
C GLY A 13 9.36 -14.43 -1.26
N MET A 14 8.53 -13.52 -1.77
CA MET A 14 8.45 -12.13 -1.31
C MET A 14 7.39 -11.98 -0.21
N LYS A 15 7.63 -11.02 0.70
CA LYS A 15 6.76 -10.67 1.82
C LYS A 15 6.16 -9.28 1.62
N PHE A 16 4.85 -9.16 1.81
CA PHE A 16 4.10 -7.93 1.56
C PHE A 16 3.37 -7.44 2.80
N GLY A 17 3.54 -6.16 3.11
CA GLY A 17 2.72 -5.45 4.09
C GLY A 17 1.64 -4.63 3.39
N ILE A 18 0.36 -4.97 3.55
CA ILE A 18 -0.75 -4.16 3.01
C ILE A 18 -1.26 -3.27 4.13
N VAL A 19 -1.22 -1.95 3.95
CA VAL A 19 -1.85 -0.98 4.86
C VAL A 19 -3.13 -0.47 4.22
N ALA A 20 -4.27 -0.65 4.89
CA ALA A 20 -5.57 -0.30 4.32
C ALA A 20 -6.41 0.60 5.25
N SER A 21 -7.00 1.64 4.68
CA SER A 21 -7.96 2.52 5.37
C SER A 21 -9.29 1.80 5.64
N ARG A 22 -9.82 1.95 6.85
CA ARG A 22 -11.18 1.52 7.22
C ARG A 22 -12.25 2.53 6.81
N PHE A 23 -11.89 3.80 6.64
CA PHE A 23 -12.77 4.78 6.01
C PHE A 23 -13.02 4.34 4.56
N ASN A 24 -14.30 4.31 4.15
CA ASN A 24 -14.76 3.72 2.88
C ASN A 24 -14.46 2.22 2.71
N ASP A 25 -14.60 1.40 3.78
CA ASP A 25 -14.28 -0.05 3.77
C ASP A 25 -14.99 -0.85 2.66
N PHE A 26 -16.17 -0.43 2.21
CA PHE A 26 -16.85 -1.08 1.07
C PHE A 26 -16.06 -0.99 -0.24
N ILE A 27 -15.20 0.03 -0.40
CA ILE A 27 -14.24 0.17 -1.49
C ILE A 27 -12.91 -0.45 -1.08
N CYS A 28 -12.38 -0.08 0.09
CA CYS A 28 -11.05 -0.52 0.53
C CYS A 28 -10.97 -2.05 0.68
N GLY A 29 -12.03 -2.72 1.11
CA GLY A 29 -12.12 -4.18 1.15
C GLY A 29 -11.93 -4.80 -0.23
N ARG A 30 -12.57 -4.25 -1.26
CA ARG A 30 -12.39 -4.70 -2.65
C ARG A 30 -10.98 -4.45 -3.18
N LEU A 31 -10.34 -3.35 -2.76
CA LEU A 31 -8.94 -3.07 -3.09
C LEU A 31 -8.01 -4.10 -2.42
N ILE A 32 -8.28 -4.49 -1.18
CA ILE A 32 -7.53 -5.54 -0.48
C ILE A 32 -7.68 -6.88 -1.21
N ASP A 33 -8.92 -7.27 -1.53
CA ASP A 33 -9.20 -8.52 -2.26
C ASP A 33 -8.43 -8.58 -3.58
N GLY A 34 -8.46 -7.48 -4.36
CA GLY A 34 -7.74 -7.40 -5.64
C GLY A 34 -6.22 -7.40 -5.48
N ALA A 35 -5.68 -6.77 -4.43
CA ALA A 35 -4.25 -6.79 -4.14
C ALA A 35 -3.78 -8.21 -3.76
N VAL A 36 -4.53 -8.90 -2.90
CA VAL A 36 -4.22 -10.29 -2.50
C VAL A 36 -4.34 -11.24 -3.69
N ASP A 37 -5.37 -11.14 -4.52
CA ASP A 37 -5.51 -11.92 -5.75
C ASP A 37 -4.32 -11.70 -6.70
N ALA A 38 -3.92 -10.45 -6.94
CA ALA A 38 -2.81 -10.15 -7.83
C ALA A 38 -1.48 -10.74 -7.32
N LEU A 39 -1.20 -10.63 -6.02
CA LEU A 39 0.01 -11.16 -5.40
C LEU A 39 0.06 -12.69 -5.41
N THR A 40 -1.05 -13.34 -5.05
CA THR A 40 -1.15 -14.81 -5.03
C THR A 40 -1.04 -15.40 -6.43
N ARG A 41 -1.69 -14.79 -7.43
CA ARG A 41 -1.53 -15.18 -8.85
C ARG A 41 -0.11 -14.95 -9.39
N ALA A 42 0.63 -13.99 -8.84
CA ALA A 42 2.04 -13.79 -9.11
C ALA A 42 2.97 -14.75 -8.33
N GLY A 43 2.41 -15.61 -7.46
CA GLY A 43 3.13 -16.67 -6.77
C GLY A 43 3.54 -16.37 -5.32
N ALA A 44 3.04 -15.27 -4.72
CA ALA A 44 3.21 -15.03 -3.29
C ALA A 44 2.45 -16.08 -2.46
N ASP A 45 3.02 -16.47 -1.32
CA ASP A 45 2.32 -17.30 -0.33
C ASP A 45 1.44 -16.38 0.55
N GLU A 46 0.19 -16.76 0.79
CA GLU A 46 -0.74 -15.96 1.59
C GLU A 46 -0.20 -15.67 2.99
N LYS A 47 0.58 -16.58 3.59
CA LYS A 47 1.18 -16.38 4.92
C LYS A 47 2.22 -15.25 4.96
N ASP A 48 2.78 -14.91 3.80
CA ASP A 48 3.78 -13.86 3.62
C ASP A 48 3.12 -12.50 3.29
N ILE A 49 1.79 -12.44 3.23
CA ILE A 49 1.00 -11.22 3.08
C ILE A 49 0.36 -10.86 4.43
N GLN A 50 0.63 -9.67 4.94
CA GLN A 50 0.05 -9.18 6.20
C GLN A 50 -0.74 -7.90 5.98
N ILE A 51 -1.99 -7.87 6.45
CA ILE A 51 -2.90 -6.73 6.29
C ILE A 51 -3.00 -5.94 7.61
N TYR A 52 -2.72 -4.64 7.54
CA TYR A 52 -2.76 -3.68 8.62
C TYR A 52 -3.88 -2.66 8.35
N LYS A 53 -4.95 -2.72 9.13
CA LYS A 53 -6.06 -1.76 9.00
C LYS A 53 -5.80 -0.50 9.84
N VAL A 54 -5.95 0.68 9.24
CA VAL A 54 -5.85 1.99 9.90
C VAL A 54 -7.17 2.76 9.83
N PRO A 55 -7.43 3.77 10.69
CA PRO A 55 -8.71 4.48 10.72
C PRO A 55 -9.08 5.11 9.37
N GLY A 56 -8.20 5.92 8.79
CA GLY A 56 -8.43 6.59 7.52
C GLY A 56 -7.19 6.64 6.63
N ALA A 57 -7.33 7.26 5.45
CA ALA A 57 -6.23 7.42 4.50
C ALA A 57 -5.07 8.25 5.08
N PHE A 58 -5.37 9.18 6.00
CA PHE A 58 -4.39 10.06 6.62
C PHE A 58 -3.34 9.30 7.45
N GLU A 59 -3.69 8.13 7.99
CA GLU A 59 -2.76 7.30 8.76
C GLU A 59 -1.93 6.32 7.89
N LEU A 60 -2.18 6.24 6.57
CA LEU A 60 -1.44 5.35 5.68
C LEU A 60 0.08 5.61 5.70
N PRO A 61 0.58 6.86 5.56
CA PRO A 61 2.02 7.12 5.51
C PRO A 61 2.74 6.70 6.79
N VAL A 62 2.17 7.02 7.97
CA VAL A 62 2.82 6.72 9.25
C VAL A 62 2.90 5.21 9.49
N MET A 63 1.85 4.47 9.16
CA MET A 63 1.87 3.02 9.27
C MET A 63 2.83 2.40 8.25
N ALA A 64 2.82 2.88 7.00
CA ALA A 64 3.74 2.41 5.97
C ALA A 64 5.20 2.60 6.38
N LYS A 65 5.56 3.78 6.91
CA LYS A 65 6.91 4.07 7.44
C LYS A 65 7.29 3.11 8.55
N LYS A 66 6.35 2.84 9.46
CA LYS A 66 6.58 1.91 10.58
C LYS A 66 6.85 0.49 10.07
N LEU A 67 6.12 0.02 9.06
CA LEU A 67 6.32 -1.31 8.49
C LEU A 67 7.63 -1.40 7.69
N ALA A 68 7.91 -0.41 6.83
CA ALA A 68 9.12 -0.37 6.02
C ALA A 68 10.38 -0.42 6.89
N LYS A 69 10.41 0.37 7.98
CA LYS A 69 11.51 0.37 8.98
C LYS A 69 11.71 -0.94 9.73
N THR A 70 10.78 -1.89 9.65
CA THR A 70 10.99 -3.21 10.27
C THR A 70 11.84 -4.13 9.41
N GLU A 71 12.03 -3.81 8.13
CA GLU A 71 12.76 -4.64 7.15
C GLU A 71 12.21 -6.07 7.02
N ARG A 72 10.97 -6.32 7.51
CA ARG A 72 10.31 -7.63 7.45
C ARG A 72 9.60 -7.90 6.13
N PHE A 73 9.43 -6.86 5.30
CA PHE A 73 8.67 -6.89 4.06
C PHE A 73 9.53 -6.40 2.91
N ASP A 74 9.42 -7.05 1.76
CA ASP A 74 10.05 -6.62 0.52
C ASP A 74 9.32 -5.43 -0.11
N ALA A 75 8.01 -5.31 0.16
CA ALA A 75 7.21 -4.17 -0.27
C ALA A 75 6.05 -3.87 0.69
N VAL A 76 5.69 -2.59 0.76
CA VAL A 76 4.50 -2.10 1.49
C VAL A 76 3.51 -1.48 0.50
N ILE A 77 2.26 -1.90 0.55
CA ILE A 77 1.19 -1.49 -0.36
C ILE A 77 0.18 -0.66 0.45
N CYS A 78 -0.04 0.60 0.07
CA CYS A 78 -1.00 1.49 0.73
C CYS A 78 -2.32 1.56 -0.05
N LEU A 79 -3.43 1.21 0.59
CA LEU A 79 -4.76 1.16 -0.01
C LEU A 79 -5.72 2.08 0.74
N GLY A 80 -6.33 3.04 0.04
CA GLY A 80 -7.33 3.92 0.62
C GLY A 80 -8.18 4.59 -0.46
N ALA A 81 -9.42 4.91 -0.10
CA ALA A 81 -10.34 5.64 -0.96
C ALA A 81 -10.68 6.99 -0.31
N VAL A 82 -10.27 8.09 -0.94
CA VAL A 82 -10.63 9.45 -0.56
C VAL A 82 -11.64 9.96 -1.59
N ILE A 83 -12.83 10.35 -1.14
CA ILE A 83 -13.94 10.77 -2.03
C ILE A 83 -14.18 12.26 -1.83
N ARG A 84 -14.27 13.00 -2.93
CA ARG A 84 -14.47 14.46 -2.91
C ARG A 84 -15.83 14.81 -2.31
N GLY A 85 -15.81 15.67 -1.29
CA GLY A 85 -16.99 16.25 -0.68
C GLY A 85 -17.17 17.73 -1.04
N ALA A 86 -17.95 18.45 -0.23
CA ALA A 86 -18.24 19.88 -0.41
C ALA A 86 -17.17 20.82 0.16
N THR A 87 -16.26 20.32 0.98
CA THR A 87 -15.21 21.10 1.65
C THR A 87 -13.84 20.74 1.07
N PRO A 88 -12.81 21.59 1.25
CA PRO A 88 -11.45 21.31 0.75
C PRO A 88 -10.73 20.14 1.46
N HIS A 89 -11.43 19.38 2.30
CA HIS A 89 -10.89 18.22 3.02
C HIS A 89 -10.28 17.18 2.08
N PHE A 90 -10.90 16.94 0.92
CA PHE A 90 -10.38 15.99 -0.06
C PHE A 90 -8.99 16.40 -0.55
N GLU A 91 -8.78 17.66 -0.88
CA GLU A 91 -7.53 18.19 -1.42
C GLU A 91 -6.39 18.05 -0.41
N TYR A 92 -6.64 18.43 0.85
CA TYR A 92 -5.62 18.34 1.89
C TYR A 92 -5.26 16.88 2.20
N ILE A 93 -6.25 16.00 2.36
CA ILE A 93 -5.98 14.59 2.65
C ILE A 93 -5.30 13.90 1.47
N SER A 94 -5.83 14.03 0.26
CA SER A 94 -5.27 13.34 -0.91
C SER A 94 -3.85 13.80 -1.23
N ALA A 95 -3.57 15.11 -1.11
CA ALA A 95 -2.23 15.66 -1.33
C ALA A 95 -1.24 15.19 -0.26
N GLU A 96 -1.57 15.34 1.03
CA GLU A 96 -0.62 15.02 2.11
C GLU A 96 -0.39 13.52 2.28
N VAL A 97 -1.40 12.68 2.03
CA VAL A 97 -1.22 11.22 2.02
C VAL A 97 -0.30 10.80 0.88
N THR A 98 -0.49 11.35 -0.32
CA THR A 98 0.35 11.01 -1.48
C THR A 98 1.80 11.43 -1.25
N LYS A 99 2.03 12.67 -0.78
CA LYS A 99 3.37 13.15 -0.43
C LYS A 99 4.00 12.32 0.69
N GLY A 100 3.22 11.97 1.71
CA GLY A 100 3.68 11.16 2.82
C GLY A 100 4.14 9.77 2.37
N ILE A 101 3.35 9.07 1.55
CA ILE A 101 3.73 7.76 1.01
C ILE A 101 4.99 7.87 0.14
N ALA A 102 5.09 8.90 -0.69
CA ALA A 102 6.27 9.14 -1.53
C ALA A 102 7.54 9.40 -0.69
N SER A 103 7.44 10.21 0.36
CA SER A 103 8.53 10.46 1.32
C SER A 103 8.97 9.18 2.01
N VAL A 104 8.03 8.31 2.42
CA VAL A 104 8.38 7.00 2.97
C VAL A 104 9.20 6.17 1.99
N GLY A 105 8.76 6.05 0.73
CA GLY A 105 9.49 5.26 -0.27
C GLY A 105 10.88 5.80 -0.67
N LEU A 106 11.19 7.05 -0.33
CA LEU A 106 12.53 7.64 -0.53
C LEU A 106 13.43 7.48 0.71
N GLU A 107 12.83 7.39 1.90
CA GLU A 107 13.54 7.36 3.19
C GLU A 107 13.82 5.96 3.73
N THR A 108 13.16 4.94 3.17
CA THR A 108 13.25 3.52 3.59
C THR A 108 13.41 2.64 2.39
#